data_AF-A0A1G8PIG6-F1
#
_entry.id   AF-A0A1G8PIG6-F1
#
_cell.length_a   1.000
_cell.length_b   1.000
_cell.length_c   1.000
_cell.angle_alpha   90.00
_cell.angle_beta   90.00
_cell.angle_gamma   90.00
#
_symmetry.space_group_name_H-M   'P 1'
#
loop_
_entity.id
_entity.type
_entity.pdbx_description
1 polymer ?
#
loop_
_entity_poly.entity_id
_entity_poly.type
_entity_poly.pdbx_seq_one_letter_code
_entity_poly.pdbx_strand_id
1 'polypeptide(L)'
;MTRRRATILLHWLVTLLLILMMSDGERFAWLTWGFIVACLCFAAIGLVFGLMTKPGPKLTGIVRRAHPWLHRAMYWLMAACALIVGAEALGHATPGVTGSLAQMVLFSAASLHAIYHLWRHTALRDNALRIITPRALHKYL
;
A
#
# COMPACT_ATOMS: atom_id res chain seq x y z
N MET A 1 -7.97 9.12 -17.30
CA MET A 1 -7.70 9.12 -15.83
C MET A 1 -6.32 9.73 -15.59
N THR A 2 -6.12 10.64 -14.63
CA THR A 2 -4.76 11.18 -14.36
C THR A 2 -3.97 10.23 -13.46
N ARG A 3 -2.63 10.20 -13.59
CA ARG A 3 -1.73 9.40 -12.73
C ARG A 3 -2.06 9.57 -11.25
N ARG A 4 -2.25 10.81 -10.78
CA ARG A 4 -2.62 11.10 -9.39
C ARG A 4 -3.93 10.43 -8.98
N ARG A 5 -4.96 10.50 -9.82
CA ARG A 5 -6.25 9.85 -9.52
C ARG A 5 -6.10 8.33 -9.48
N ALA A 6 -5.34 7.74 -10.41
CA ALA A 6 -5.05 6.32 -10.42
C ALA A 6 -4.32 5.86 -9.15
N THR A 7 -3.27 6.56 -8.74
CA THR A 7 -2.53 6.26 -7.51
C THR A 7 -3.40 6.37 -6.26
N ILE A 8 -4.24 7.40 -6.15
CA ILE A 8 -5.17 7.54 -5.01
C ILE A 8 -6.17 6.38 -4.99
N LEU A 9 -6.80 6.09 -6.13
CA LEU A 9 -7.81 5.04 -6.22
C LEU A 9 -7.21 3.67 -5.91
N LEU A 10 -6.08 3.33 -6.50
CA LEU A 10 -5.39 2.06 -6.24
C LEU A 10 -4.90 1.94 -4.80
N HIS A 11 -4.40 3.02 -4.20
CA HIS A 11 -3.98 3.00 -2.80
C HIS A 11 -5.14 2.60 -1.87
N TRP A 12 -6.28 3.28 -1.97
CA TRP A 12 -7.45 2.99 -1.13
C TRP A 12 -8.12 1.65 -1.50
N LEU A 13 -8.13 1.29 -2.78
CA LEU A 13 -8.64 0.01 -3.25
C LEU A 13 -7.82 -1.16 -2.69
N VAL A 14 -6.48 -1.10 -2.76
CA VAL A 14 -5.60 -2.13 -2.18
C VAL A 14 -5.78 -2.22 -0.68
N THR A 15 -5.89 -1.09 0.04
CA THR A 15 -6.17 -1.11 1.49
C THR A 15 -7.50 -1.79 1.81
N LEU A 16 -8.57 -1.46 1.09
CA LEU A 16 -9.88 -2.08 1.28
C LEU A 16 -9.83 -3.59 0.99
N LEU A 17 -9.26 -3.97 -0.15
CA LEU A 17 -9.12 -5.38 -0.53
C LEU A 17 -8.29 -6.14 0.49
N LEU A 18 -7.18 -5.59 0.97
CA LEU A 18 -6.37 -6.21 2.02
C LEU A 18 -7.17 -6.46 3.29
N ILE A 19 -7.99 -5.50 3.74
CA ILE A 19 -8.86 -5.67 4.92
C ILE A 19 -9.88 -6.78 4.68
N LEU A 20 -10.50 -6.86 3.50
CA LEU A 20 -11.46 -7.90 3.14
C LEU A 20 -10.79 -9.28 3.02
N MET A 21 -9.56 -9.34 2.52
CA MET A 21 -8.77 -10.57 2.45
C MET A 21 -8.43 -11.10 3.84
N MET A 22 -8.16 -10.22 4.81
CA MET A 22 -7.79 -10.61 6.18
C MET A 22 -8.91 -11.22 7.03
N SER A 23 -10.17 -11.17 6.58
CA SER A 23 -11.26 -11.87 7.25
C SER A 23 -11.41 -13.29 6.70
N ASP A 24 -12.07 -13.41 5.55
CA ASP A 24 -12.37 -14.68 4.88
C ASP A 24 -12.41 -14.48 3.34
N GLY A 25 -11.79 -13.40 2.86
CA GLY A 25 -11.85 -12.98 1.47
C GLY A 25 -11.24 -13.99 0.49
N GLU A 26 -10.29 -14.81 0.96
CA GLU A 26 -9.62 -15.85 0.17
C GLU A 26 -10.59 -16.90 -0.39
N ARG A 27 -11.78 -17.08 0.22
CA ARG A 27 -12.83 -17.97 -0.31
C ARG A 27 -13.44 -17.48 -1.61
N PHE A 28 -13.35 -16.19 -1.89
CA PHE A 28 -13.99 -15.57 -3.04
C PHE A 28 -12.93 -15.29 -4.10
N ALA A 29 -12.90 -16.08 -5.18
CA ALA A 29 -11.93 -15.93 -6.26
C ALA A 29 -11.84 -14.50 -6.82
N TRP A 30 -12.97 -13.79 -6.90
CA TRP A 30 -13.00 -12.41 -7.38
C TRP A 30 -12.30 -11.41 -6.43
N LEU A 31 -12.32 -11.65 -5.11
CA LEU A 31 -11.57 -10.85 -4.14
C LEU A 31 -10.08 -11.12 -4.26
N THR A 32 -9.70 -12.40 -4.32
CA THR A 32 -8.30 -12.83 -4.48
C THR A 32 -7.68 -12.23 -5.74
N TRP A 33 -8.31 -12.44 -6.91
CA TRP A 33 -7.81 -11.89 -8.17
C TRP A 33 -7.92 -10.37 -8.25
N GLY A 34 -8.96 -9.78 -7.65
CA GLY A 34 -9.09 -8.33 -7.54
C GLY A 34 -7.94 -7.71 -6.74
N PHE A 35 -7.57 -8.32 -5.61
CA PHE A 35 -6.43 -7.92 -4.78
C PHE A 35 -5.11 -8.05 -5.55
N ILE A 36 -4.86 -9.20 -6.19
CA ILE A 36 -3.64 -9.45 -6.97
C ILE A 36 -3.50 -8.38 -8.07
N VAL A 37 -4.53 -8.19 -8.89
CA VAL A 37 -4.50 -7.23 -10.01
C VAL A 37 -4.32 -5.80 -9.50
N ALA A 38 -5.05 -5.40 -8.45
CA ALA A 38 -4.91 -4.05 -7.88
C ALA A 38 -3.48 -3.78 -7.37
N CYS A 39 -2.89 -4.74 -6.65
CA CYS A 39 -1.52 -4.66 -6.16
C CYS A 39 -0.50 -4.56 -7.31
N LEU A 40 -0.61 -5.42 -8.32
CA LEU A 40 0.31 -5.43 -9.46
C LEU A 40 0.17 -4.16 -10.33
N CYS A 41 -1.04 -3.68 -10.58
CA CYS A 41 -1.27 -2.41 -11.26
C CYS A 41 -0.68 -1.24 -10.47
N PHE A 42 -0.83 -1.24 -9.14
CA PHE A 42 -0.27 -0.18 -8.31
C PHE A 42 1.27 -0.21 -8.31
N ALA A 43 1.86 -1.40 -8.20
CA ALA A 43 3.29 -1.60 -8.31
C ALA A 43 3.83 -1.13 -9.68
N ALA A 44 3.15 -1.49 -10.77
CA ALA A 44 3.51 -1.10 -12.13
C ALA A 44 3.53 0.43 -12.32
N ILE A 45 2.52 1.16 -11.82
CA ILE A 45 2.52 2.63 -11.86
C ILE A 45 3.72 3.20 -11.09
N GLY A 46 4.07 2.61 -9.95
CA GLY A 46 5.24 3.01 -9.16
C GLY A 46 6.57 2.76 -9.87
N LEU A 47 6.69 1.63 -10.57
CA LEU A 47 7.88 1.28 -11.34
C LEU A 47 8.05 2.19 -12.58
N VAL A 48 6.98 2.42 -13.34
CA VAL A 48 7.04 3.19 -14.58
C VAL A 48 7.27 4.68 -14.32
N PHE A 49 6.61 5.24 -13.29
CA PHE A 49 6.60 6.68 -13.08
C PHE A 49 7.34 7.15 -11.82
N GLY A 50 7.88 6.22 -11.03
CA GLY A 50 8.51 6.48 -9.74
C GLY A 50 7.55 6.81 -8.60
N LEU A 51 8.11 7.11 -7.43
CA LEU A 51 7.34 7.48 -6.24
C LEU A 51 6.70 8.86 -6.39
N MET A 52 5.39 8.94 -6.13
CA MET A 52 4.68 10.23 -6.01
C MET A 52 4.90 10.92 -4.66
N THR A 53 5.21 10.13 -3.62
CA THR A 53 5.43 10.65 -2.28
C THR A 53 6.75 11.41 -2.19
N LYS A 54 6.76 12.50 -1.44
CA LYS A 54 7.96 13.28 -1.14
C LYS A 54 8.09 13.44 0.37
N PRO A 55 9.31 13.43 0.92
CA PRO A 55 9.50 13.81 2.31
C PRO A 55 8.98 15.24 2.51
N GLY A 56 8.16 15.44 3.54
CA GLY A 56 7.57 16.75 3.83
C GLY A 56 8.65 17.77 4.23
N PRO A 57 8.35 19.08 4.10
CA PRO A 57 9.33 20.14 4.39
C PRO A 57 9.81 20.13 5.85
N LYS A 58 8.97 19.67 6.78
CA LYS A 58 9.26 19.59 8.22
C LYS A 58 9.91 18.28 8.64
N LEU A 59 10.04 17.31 7.74
CA LEU A 59 10.67 16.03 8.02
C LEU A 59 12.19 16.19 7.91
N THR A 60 12.93 15.93 8.99
CA THR A 60 14.39 16.13 9.06
C THR A 60 15.13 14.86 9.51
N GLY A 61 16.46 14.91 9.52
CA GLY A 61 17.31 13.85 10.07
C GLY A 61 17.19 12.48 9.39
N ILE A 62 17.30 11.41 10.19
CA ILE A 62 17.28 10.01 9.72
C ILE A 62 15.93 9.66 9.07
N VAL A 63 14.83 10.13 9.65
CA VAL A 63 13.48 9.81 9.15
C VAL A 63 13.26 10.35 7.73
N ARG A 64 13.81 11.55 7.44
CA ARG A 64 13.78 12.12 6.08
C ARG A 64 14.56 11.28 5.08
N ARG A 65 15.75 10.79 5.46
CA ARG A 65 16.59 9.95 4.60
C ARG A 65 15.97 8.56 4.36
N ALA A 66 15.32 8.00 5.38
CA ALA A 66 14.66 6.70 5.29
C ALA A 66 13.37 6.73 4.44
N HIS A 67 12.66 7.86 4.40
CA HIS A 67 11.36 8.00 3.73
C HIS A 67 11.27 7.35 2.32
N PRO A 68 12.14 7.68 1.33
CA PRO A 68 12.03 7.08 -0.01
C PRO A 68 12.33 5.58 -0.03
N TRP A 69 13.16 5.07 0.88
CA TRP A 69 13.47 3.64 0.99
C TRP A 69 12.30 2.87 1.60
N LEU A 70 11.71 3.39 2.67
CA LEU A 70 10.52 2.80 3.30
C LEU A 70 9.34 2.70 2.32
N HIS A 71 9.12 3.75 1.50
CA HIS A 71 8.06 3.70 0.50
C HIS A 71 8.37 2.70 -0.63
N ARG A 72 9.62 2.59 -1.08
CA ARG A 72 10.01 1.54 -2.05
C ARG A 72 9.84 0.14 -1.47
N ALA A 73 10.22 -0.06 -0.21
CA ALA A 73 10.03 -1.33 0.50
C ALA A 73 8.55 -1.72 0.55
N MET A 74 7.65 -0.77 0.80
CA MET A 74 6.20 -1.04 0.74
C MET A 74 5.73 -1.52 -0.65
N TYR A 75 6.24 -0.94 -1.73
CA TYR A 75 5.89 -1.38 -3.09
C TYR A 75 6.40 -2.81 -3.37
N TRP A 76 7.64 -3.11 -2.96
CA TRP A 76 8.20 -4.45 -3.10
C TRP A 76 7.45 -5.48 -2.26
N LEU A 77 7.13 -5.15 -1.01
CA LEU A 77 6.36 -6.02 -0.13
C LEU A 77 4.96 -6.29 -0.68
N MET A 78 4.28 -5.26 -1.19
CA MET A 78 2.97 -5.39 -1.82
C MET A 78 3.02 -6.29 -3.06
N ALA A 79 4.03 -6.10 -3.93
CA ALA A 79 4.22 -6.95 -5.11
C ALA A 79 4.53 -8.40 -4.72
N ALA A 80 5.42 -8.63 -3.75
CA ALA A 80 5.74 -9.96 -3.25
C ALA A 80 4.51 -10.66 -2.67
N CYS A 81 3.71 -9.96 -1.86
CA CYS A 81 2.46 -10.48 -1.32
C CYS A 81 1.49 -10.89 -2.44
N ALA A 82 1.33 -10.06 -3.48
CA ALA A 82 0.47 -10.40 -4.61
C ALA A 82 0.95 -11.63 -5.39
N LEU A 83 2.27 -11.79 -5.55
CA LEU A 83 2.86 -12.95 -6.23
C LEU A 83 2.69 -14.23 -5.41
N ILE A 84 2.88 -14.18 -4.09
CA ILE A 84 2.70 -15.34 -3.20
C ILE A 84 1.23 -15.78 -3.21
N VAL A 85 0.31 -14.84 -2.98
CA VAL A 85 -1.15 -15.13 -3.02
C VAL A 85 -1.57 -15.64 -4.39
N GLY A 86 -1.03 -15.07 -5.48
CA GLY A 86 -1.29 -15.53 -6.83
C GLY A 86 -0.76 -16.93 -7.11
N ALA A 87 0.41 -17.29 -6.60
CA ALA A 87 0.98 -18.63 -6.73
C ALA A 87 0.09 -19.67 -6.03
N GLU A 88 -0.37 -19.39 -4.81
CA GLU A 88 -1.29 -20.26 -4.09
C GLU A 88 -2.65 -20.39 -4.78
N ALA A 89 -3.19 -19.29 -5.29
CA ALA A 89 -4.45 -19.29 -6.04
C ALA A 89 -4.37 -20.16 -7.32
N LEU A 90 -3.17 -20.34 -7.87
CA LEU A 90 -2.88 -21.22 -9.00
C LEU A 90 -2.51 -22.65 -8.59
N GLY A 91 -2.53 -22.97 -7.28
CA GLY A 91 -2.22 -24.29 -6.74
C GLY A 91 -0.72 -24.57 -6.59
N HIS A 92 0.14 -23.56 -6.67
CA HIS A 92 1.57 -23.71 -6.43
C HIS A 92 1.87 -23.65 -4.92
N ALA A 93 2.76 -24.53 -4.46
CA ALA A 93 3.25 -24.51 -3.10
C ALA A 93 4.18 -23.30 -2.86
N THR A 94 4.07 -22.70 -1.68
CA THR A 94 4.84 -21.53 -1.21
C THR A 94 5.55 -21.90 0.10
N PRO A 95 6.62 -22.73 0.05
CA PRO A 95 7.22 -23.30 1.25
C PRO A 95 7.68 -22.23 2.24
N GLY A 96 7.16 -22.30 3.48
CA GLY A 96 7.54 -21.41 4.57
C GLY A 96 6.92 -20.00 4.55
N VAL A 97 6.21 -19.60 3.49
CA VAL A 97 5.54 -18.29 3.42
C VAL A 97 4.17 -18.44 2.78
N THR A 98 3.15 -18.64 3.62
CA THR A 98 1.76 -18.71 3.13
C THR A 98 1.27 -17.34 2.64
N GLY A 99 0.25 -17.32 1.78
CA GLY A 99 -0.44 -16.11 1.34
C GLY A 99 -1.03 -15.34 2.51
N SER A 100 -1.63 -16.06 3.47
CA SER A 100 -2.14 -15.48 4.72
C SER A 100 -1.04 -14.80 5.55
N LEU A 101 0.15 -15.41 5.68
CA LEU A 101 1.29 -14.80 6.35
C LEU A 101 1.78 -13.56 5.59
N ALA A 102 1.88 -13.65 4.26
CA ALA A 102 2.31 -12.53 3.42
C ALA A 102 1.36 -11.33 3.54
N GLN A 103 0.04 -11.58 3.56
CA GLN A 103 -0.98 -10.56 3.78
C GLN A 103 -0.89 -9.97 5.19
N MET A 104 -0.69 -10.78 6.23
CA MET A 104 -0.53 -10.30 7.61
C MET A 104 0.70 -9.38 7.75
N VAL A 105 1.82 -9.75 7.11
CA VAL A 105 3.03 -8.92 7.07
C VAL A 105 2.76 -7.60 6.34
N LEU A 106 2.10 -7.66 5.18
CA LEU A 106 1.71 -6.45 4.44
C LEU A 106 0.77 -5.56 5.25
N PHE A 107 -0.23 -6.12 5.92
CA PHE A 107 -1.17 -5.39 6.78
C PHE A 107 -0.47 -4.74 7.97
N SER A 108 0.46 -5.44 8.61
CA SER A 108 1.26 -4.91 9.71
C SER A 108 2.13 -3.74 9.23
N ALA A 109 2.81 -3.88 8.10
CA ALA A 109 3.63 -2.82 7.51
C ALA A 109 2.77 -1.62 7.07
N ALA A 110 1.59 -1.87 6.49
CA ALA A 110 0.64 -0.84 6.09
C ALA A 110 0.09 -0.07 7.30
N SER A 111 -0.12 -0.74 8.43
CA SER A 111 -0.54 -0.10 9.68
C SER A 111 0.54 0.83 10.24
N LEU A 112 1.80 0.38 10.29
CA LEU A 112 2.93 1.24 10.67
C LEU A 112 3.09 2.43 9.72
N HIS A 113 2.90 2.20 8.41
CA HIS A 113 2.89 3.25 7.39
C HIS A 113 1.76 4.28 7.63
N ALA A 114 0.56 3.83 7.97
CA ALA A 114 -0.57 4.69 8.29
C ALA A 114 -0.30 5.53 9.56
N ILE A 115 0.21 4.90 10.63
CA ILE A 115 0.60 5.57 11.87
C ILE A 115 1.66 6.64 11.59
N TYR A 116 2.66 6.32 10.77
CA TYR A 116 3.69 7.27 10.36
C TYR A 116 3.10 8.53 9.69
N HIS A 117 2.16 8.36 8.75
CA HIS A 117 1.53 9.50 8.09
C HIS A 117 0.54 10.24 8.98
N LEU A 118 -0.14 9.55 9.91
CA LEU A 118 -0.98 10.18 10.91
C LEU A 118 -0.15 11.07 11.84
N TRP A 119 0.99 10.58 12.32
CA TRP A 119 1.95 11.38 13.10
C TRP A 119 2.46 12.60 12.32
N ARG A 120 2.82 12.44 11.04
CA ARG A 120 3.21 13.58 10.18
C ARG A 120 2.09 14.61 10.08
N HIS A 121 0.85 14.15 9.99
CA HIS A 121 -0.30 15.03 9.90
C HIS A 121 -0.57 15.79 11.21
N THR A 122 -0.59 15.09 12.35
CA THR A 122 -0.98 15.68 13.64
C THR A 122 0.16 16.45 14.32
N ALA A 123 1.37 15.89 14.34
CA ALA A 123 2.53 16.47 15.02
C ALA A 123 3.31 17.43 14.12
N LEU A 124 3.65 17.02 12.89
CA LEU A 124 4.41 17.88 11.98
C LEU A 124 3.51 18.88 11.24
N ARG A 125 2.24 18.55 10.99
CA ARG A 125 1.31 19.38 10.21
C ARG A 125 1.92 19.76 8.86
N ASP A 126 2.41 18.75 8.13
CA ASP A 126 3.10 18.91 6.84
C ASP A 126 2.23 18.56 5.62
N ASN A 127 0.93 18.35 5.84
CA ASN A 127 -0.08 18.02 4.82
C ASN A 127 0.19 16.73 4.02
N ALA A 128 1.00 15.80 4.54
CA ALA A 128 1.31 14.54 3.86
C ALA A 128 0.06 13.76 3.40
N LEU A 129 -0.96 13.65 4.25
CA LEU A 129 -2.19 12.91 3.94
C LEU A 129 -2.93 13.48 2.73
N ARG A 130 -2.89 14.79 2.48
CA ARG A 130 -3.57 15.42 1.33
C ARG A 130 -3.03 14.94 -0.03
N ILE A 131 -1.83 14.36 -0.06
CA ILE A 131 -1.25 13.77 -1.27
C ILE A 131 -2.10 12.58 -1.72
N ILE A 132 -2.49 11.71 -0.78
CA ILE A 132 -3.16 10.43 -1.06
C ILE A 132 -4.66 10.43 -0.73
N THR A 133 -5.14 11.41 0.04
CA THR A 133 -6.58 11.53 0.34
C THR A 133 -7.33 12.23 -0.80
N PRO A 134 -8.52 11.74 -1.20
CA PRO A 134 -9.42 12.42 -2.14
C PRO A 134 -9.74 13.85 -1.70
N ARG A 135 -9.84 14.78 -2.66
CA ARG A 135 -10.07 16.22 -2.38
C ARG A 135 -11.33 16.48 -1.56
N ALA A 136 -12.38 15.69 -1.74
CA ALA A 136 -13.64 15.82 -1.00
C ALA A 136 -13.47 15.69 0.53
N LEU A 137 -12.43 14.98 0.97
CA LEU A 137 -12.14 14.76 2.39
C LEU A 137 -11.13 15.76 2.96
N HIS A 138 -10.57 16.67 2.15
CA HIS A 138 -9.54 17.61 2.62
C HIS A 138 -10.04 18.59 3.68
N LYS A 139 -11.36 18.79 3.80
CA LYS A 139 -11.96 19.61 4.87
C LYS A 139 -11.86 18.97 6.26
N TYR A 140 -11.60 17.66 6.33
CA TYR A 140 -11.42 16.92 7.59
C TYR A 140 -9.94 16.69 7.93
N LEU A 141 -9.02 17.22 7.11
CA LEU A 141 -7.56 17.12 7.25
C LEU A 141 -6.97 18.51 7.51
#